data_AF-A0A433P5Y5-F1
#
_entry.id   AF-A0A433P5Y5-F1
#
_cell.length_a   1.000
_cell.length_b   1.000
_cell.length_c   1.000
_cell.angle_alpha   90.00
_cell.angle_beta   90.00
_cell.angle_gamma   90.00
#
_symmetry.space_group_name_H-M   'P 1'
#
loop_
_entity.id
_entity.type
_entity.pdbx_description
1 polymer ?
#
loop_
_entity_poly.entity_id
_entity_poly.type
_entity_poly.pdbx_seq_one_letter_code
_entity_poly.pdbx_strand_id
1 'polypeptide(L)'
;MSATVLITGANRGIGLGLVEELASNGKIKTVKLDIADEKSTQQAGRDAQAILGDKGLDILINNAGINQAVFGPLIETLTQVFNVNVVGTQNVIKALFPALQKGVAKKVIKISSLVAVYANAGFIFIPLNPGYVKTDMSPEGTETVENSVKGILEVTFEAGQEDNGVFYSYDGTKEP
;
A
#
# COMPACT_ATOMS: atom_id res chain seq x y z
N MET A 1 17.04 -16.27 -12.17
CA MET A 1 15.60 -16.60 -12.04
C MET A 1 14.79 -15.48 -12.70
N SER A 2 13.79 -15.81 -13.52
CA SER A 2 12.89 -14.82 -14.15
C SER A 2 11.69 -14.56 -13.22
N ALA A 3 11.68 -13.39 -12.56
CA ALA A 3 10.60 -12.96 -11.68
C ALA A 3 9.34 -12.56 -12.48
N THR A 4 8.17 -12.78 -11.89
CA THR A 4 6.87 -12.31 -12.39
C THR A 4 6.49 -11.00 -11.71
N VAL A 5 6.22 -9.96 -12.51
CA VAL A 5 5.92 -8.62 -12.01
C VAL A 5 4.58 -8.16 -12.57
N LEU A 6 3.70 -7.66 -11.71
CA LEU A 6 2.44 -7.01 -12.10
C LEU A 6 2.51 -5.54 -11.70
N ILE A 7 2.24 -4.64 -12.64
CA ILE A 7 2.27 -3.19 -12.44
C ILE A 7 0.88 -2.62 -12.72
N THR A 8 0.28 -1.92 -11.75
CA THR A 8 -0.99 -1.21 -11.97
C THR A 8 -0.76 0.14 -12.63
N GLY A 9 -1.73 0.63 -13.44
CA GLY A 9 -1.61 1.94 -14.11
C GLY A 9 -0.47 2.00 -15.13
N ALA A 10 -0.24 0.89 -15.85
CA ALA A 10 0.94 0.69 -16.70
C ALA A 10 0.80 1.19 -18.15
N ASN A 11 -0.28 1.88 -18.50
CA ASN A 11 -0.53 2.30 -19.88
C ASN A 11 0.11 3.65 -20.26
N ARG A 12 0.70 4.38 -19.29
CA ARG A 12 1.40 5.66 -19.50
C ARG A 12 2.27 6.00 -18.28
N GLY A 13 3.09 7.04 -18.39
CA GLY A 13 3.84 7.62 -17.27
C GLY A 13 4.79 6.63 -16.60
N ILE A 14 4.94 6.72 -15.27
CA ILE A 14 5.84 5.86 -14.47
C ILE A 14 5.55 4.37 -14.71
N GLY A 15 4.27 3.98 -14.72
CA GLY A 15 3.89 2.58 -14.91
C GLY A 15 4.32 2.03 -16.27
N LEU A 16 4.22 2.81 -17.34
CA LEU A 16 4.70 2.42 -18.67
C LEU A 16 6.23 2.34 -18.70
N GLY A 17 6.92 3.32 -18.13
CA GLY A 17 8.39 3.30 -18.06
C GLY A 17 8.93 2.07 -17.31
N LEU A 18 8.27 1.66 -16.21
CA LEU A 18 8.60 0.41 -15.51
C LEU A 18 8.37 -0.82 -16.40
N VAL A 19 7.29 -0.85 -17.18
CA VAL A 19 7.04 -1.94 -18.15
C VAL A 19 8.12 -1.96 -19.22
N GLU A 20 8.49 -0.82 -19.80
CA GLU A 20 9.50 -0.72 -20.86
C GLU A 20 10.88 -1.19 -20.38
N GLU A 21 11.28 -0.78 -19.18
CA GLU A 21 12.54 -1.21 -18.56
C GLU A 21 12.59 -2.74 -18.34
N LEU A 22 11.49 -3.32 -17.84
CA LEU A 22 11.40 -4.77 -17.60
C LEU A 22 11.18 -5.59 -18.89
N ALA A 23 10.51 -5.01 -19.88
CA ALA A 23 10.15 -5.65 -21.14
C ALA A 23 11.36 -5.98 -22.00
N SER A 24 12.45 -5.21 -21.88
CA SER A 24 13.74 -5.49 -22.51
C SER A 24 14.22 -6.93 -22.26
N ASN A 25 13.73 -7.59 -21.20
CA ASN A 25 14.11 -8.92 -20.77
C ASN A 25 12.93 -9.89 -20.56
N GLY A 26 11.71 -9.57 -21.01
CA GLY A 26 10.49 -10.28 -20.59
C GLY A 26 9.37 -10.41 -21.61
N LYS A 27 8.37 -11.24 -21.28
CA LYS A 27 7.10 -11.33 -22.03
C LYS A 27 6.06 -10.44 -21.38
N ILE A 28 5.46 -9.54 -22.15
CA ILE A 28 4.38 -8.66 -21.66
C ILE A 28 3.02 -9.35 -21.82
N LYS A 29 2.20 -9.27 -20.78
CA LYS A 29 0.78 -9.63 -20.80
C LYS A 29 -0.01 -8.49 -20.17
N THR A 30 -1.20 -8.21 -20.70
CA THR A 30 -2.05 -7.12 -20.24
C THR A 30 -3.26 -7.67 -19.49
N VAL A 31 -3.65 -6.99 -18.41
CA VAL A 31 -4.88 -7.26 -17.66
C VAL A 31 -5.67 -5.96 -17.60
N LYS A 32 -6.97 -6.02 -17.90
CA LYS A 32 -7.86 -4.86 -17.77
C LYS A 32 -8.14 -4.64 -16.28
N LEU A 33 -7.90 -3.43 -15.81
CA LEU A 33 -8.09 -3.06 -14.41
C LEU A 33 -8.53 -1.60 -14.30
N ASP A 34 -9.73 -1.40 -13.79
CA ASP A 34 -10.10 -0.18 -13.09
C ASP A 34 -9.92 -0.42 -11.60
N ILE A 35 -9.01 0.31 -10.97
CA ILE A 35 -8.67 0.13 -9.56
C ILE A 35 -9.74 0.73 -8.62
N ALA A 36 -10.59 1.63 -9.13
CA ALA A 36 -11.68 2.23 -8.36
C ALA A 36 -12.93 1.34 -8.28
N ASP A 37 -13.02 0.30 -9.11
CA ASP A 37 -14.15 -0.65 -9.17
C ASP A 37 -13.75 -2.01 -8.60
N GLU A 38 -14.33 -2.38 -7.46
CA GLU A 38 -14.07 -3.67 -6.81
C GLU A 38 -14.31 -4.86 -7.75
N LYS A 39 -15.36 -4.85 -8.57
CA LYS A 39 -15.63 -5.95 -9.52
C LYS A 39 -14.53 -6.06 -10.56
N SER A 40 -14.03 -4.92 -11.04
CA SER A 40 -12.88 -4.90 -11.95
C SER A 40 -11.62 -5.43 -11.26
N THR A 41 -11.36 -5.09 -10.00
CA THR A 41 -10.19 -5.63 -9.27
C THR A 41 -10.27 -7.14 -9.09
N GLN A 42 -11.45 -7.68 -8.75
CA GLN A 42 -11.67 -9.12 -8.62
C GLN A 42 -11.49 -9.85 -9.95
N GLN A 43 -12.00 -9.28 -11.05
CA GLN A 43 -11.81 -9.86 -12.38
C GLN A 43 -10.34 -9.83 -12.80
N ALA A 44 -9.64 -8.72 -12.57
CA ALA A 44 -8.21 -8.61 -12.85
C ALA A 44 -7.38 -9.64 -12.07
N GLY A 45 -7.75 -9.92 -10.81
CA GLY A 45 -7.14 -10.99 -10.01
C GLY A 45 -7.29 -12.36 -10.66
N ARG A 46 -8.49 -12.70 -11.13
CA ARG A 46 -8.76 -13.96 -11.86
C ARG A 46 -7.97 -14.05 -13.17
N ASP A 47 -7.98 -12.98 -13.95
CA ASP A 47 -7.27 -12.92 -15.24
C ASP A 47 -5.76 -13.06 -15.05
N ALA A 48 -5.19 -12.35 -14.07
CA ALA A 48 -3.78 -12.46 -13.72
C ALA A 48 -3.44 -13.88 -13.27
N GLN A 49 -4.27 -14.49 -12.42
CA GLN A 49 -4.05 -15.87 -11.97
C GLN A 49 -4.10 -16.88 -13.13
N ALA A 50 -5.00 -16.70 -14.09
CA ALA A 50 -5.06 -17.54 -15.29
C ALA A 50 -3.80 -17.40 -16.17
N ILE A 51 -3.21 -16.20 -16.25
CA ILE A 51 -1.96 -15.94 -16.97
C ILE A 51 -0.76 -16.56 -16.25
N LEU A 52 -0.70 -16.43 -14.92
CA LEU A 52 0.44 -16.83 -14.10
C LEU A 52 0.46 -18.33 -13.79
N GLY A 53 -0.71 -18.97 -13.73
CA GLY A 53 -0.86 -20.39 -13.38
C GLY A 53 -0.22 -20.72 -12.04
N ASP A 54 0.56 -21.80 -11.99
CA ASP A 54 1.26 -22.23 -10.78
C ASP A 54 2.55 -21.48 -10.49
N LYS A 55 3.04 -20.67 -11.44
CA LYS A 55 4.23 -19.84 -11.22
C LYS A 55 3.99 -18.77 -10.14
N GLY A 56 2.74 -18.32 -9.99
CA GLY A 56 2.40 -17.26 -9.03
C GLY A 56 2.89 -15.88 -9.44
N LEU A 57 2.79 -14.93 -8.50
CA LEU A 57 3.22 -13.54 -8.65
C LEU A 57 4.34 -13.23 -7.66
N ASP A 58 5.52 -12.84 -8.15
CA ASP A 58 6.66 -12.50 -7.30
C ASP A 58 6.58 -11.08 -6.76
N ILE A 59 6.17 -10.12 -7.62
CA ILE A 59 6.18 -8.69 -7.29
C ILE A 59 4.90 -8.02 -7.79
N LEU A 60 4.17 -7.38 -6.89
CA LEU A 60 3.10 -6.43 -7.21
C LEU A 60 3.61 -5.01 -7.02
N ILE A 61 3.52 -4.16 -8.05
CA ILE A 61 3.81 -2.73 -7.97
C ILE A 61 2.49 -1.96 -8.12
N ASN A 62 2.01 -1.42 -7.01
CA ASN A 62 0.87 -0.53 -6.93
C ASN A 62 1.30 0.89 -7.31
N ASN A 63 1.20 1.21 -8.60
CA ASN A 63 1.56 2.49 -9.20
C ASN A 63 0.35 3.34 -9.61
N ALA A 64 -0.80 2.72 -9.89
CA ALA A 64 -2.01 3.46 -10.25
C ALA A 64 -2.39 4.46 -9.14
N GLY A 65 -2.56 5.73 -9.52
CA GLY A 65 -2.95 6.78 -8.60
C GLY A 65 -3.45 8.03 -9.31
N ILE A 66 -4.19 8.85 -8.59
CA ILE A 66 -4.67 10.16 -9.02
C ILE A 66 -4.30 11.23 -8.00
N ASN A 67 -4.21 12.48 -8.45
CA ASN A 67 -4.07 13.64 -7.61
C ASN A 67 -5.09 14.70 -8.05
N GLN A 68 -6.28 14.68 -7.42
CA GLN A 68 -7.37 15.61 -7.73
C GLN A 68 -7.74 16.51 -6.55
N ALA A 69 -7.07 16.37 -5.40
CA ALA A 69 -7.37 17.09 -4.15
C ALA A 69 -7.13 18.62 -4.24
N VAL A 70 -6.55 19.10 -5.34
CA VAL A 70 -6.23 20.53 -5.56
C VAL A 70 -7.33 21.25 -6.35
N PHE A 71 -8.22 20.52 -7.02
CA PHE A 71 -9.22 21.09 -7.94
C PHE A 71 -10.59 20.44 -7.74
N GLY A 72 -11.46 21.08 -6.96
CA GLY A 72 -12.86 20.68 -6.76
C GLY A 72 -13.33 20.74 -5.31
N PRO A 73 -14.60 20.36 -5.03
CA PRO A 73 -15.11 20.24 -3.67
C PRO A 73 -14.25 19.26 -2.84
N LEU A 74 -13.83 19.68 -1.64
CA LEU A 74 -12.82 18.98 -0.84
C LEU A 74 -13.23 17.53 -0.52
N ILE A 75 -14.47 17.29 -0.12
CA ILE A 75 -14.91 15.96 0.33
C ILE A 75 -14.98 14.99 -0.84
N GLU A 76 -15.55 15.40 -1.96
CA GLU A 76 -15.72 14.58 -3.16
C GLU A 76 -14.36 14.24 -3.78
N THR A 77 -13.47 15.23 -3.88
CA THR A 77 -12.11 15.04 -4.41
C THR A 77 -11.26 14.16 -3.48
N LEU A 78 -11.31 14.36 -2.17
CA LEU A 78 -10.63 13.49 -1.20
C LEU A 78 -11.19 12.07 -1.26
N THR A 79 -12.51 11.90 -1.30
CA THR A 79 -13.15 10.57 -1.39
C THR A 79 -12.66 9.81 -2.62
N GLN A 80 -12.61 10.47 -3.77
CA GLN A 80 -12.11 9.85 -5.00
C GLN A 80 -10.62 9.48 -4.91
N VAL A 81 -9.79 10.37 -4.36
CA VAL A 81 -8.36 10.12 -4.14
C VAL A 81 -8.15 8.94 -3.18
N PHE A 82 -8.88 8.88 -2.07
CA PHE A 82 -8.83 7.75 -1.13
C PHE A 82 -9.32 6.45 -1.78
N ASN A 83 -10.39 6.51 -2.56
CA ASN A 83 -10.92 5.33 -3.24
C ASN A 83 -9.90 4.73 -4.21
N VAL A 84 -9.19 5.55 -4.99
CA VAL A 84 -8.17 5.06 -5.94
C VAL A 84 -6.86 4.69 -5.22
N ASN A 85 -6.28 5.62 -4.46
CA ASN A 85 -4.90 5.50 -3.97
C ASN A 85 -4.78 4.64 -2.71
N VAL A 86 -5.89 4.35 -2.02
CA VAL A 86 -5.91 3.57 -0.77
C VAL A 86 -6.77 2.33 -0.92
N VAL A 87 -8.09 2.50 -1.07
CA VAL A 87 -9.05 1.39 -1.08
C VAL A 87 -8.81 0.47 -2.28
N GLY A 88 -8.71 1.04 -3.47
CA GLY A 88 -8.49 0.30 -4.71
C GLY A 88 -7.17 -0.47 -4.71
N THR A 89 -6.12 0.12 -4.17
CA THR A 89 -4.82 -0.56 -3.98
C THR A 89 -4.97 -1.79 -3.07
N GLN A 90 -5.71 -1.67 -1.97
CA GLN A 90 -5.96 -2.80 -1.07
C GLN A 90 -6.81 -3.88 -1.73
N ASN A 91 -7.81 -3.51 -2.53
CA ASN A 91 -8.64 -4.45 -3.28
C ASN A 91 -7.81 -5.25 -4.30
N VAL A 92 -6.85 -4.61 -4.98
CA VAL A 92 -5.91 -5.30 -5.87
C VAL A 92 -5.03 -6.29 -5.12
N ILE A 93 -4.46 -5.90 -3.96
CA ILE A 93 -3.67 -6.81 -3.11
C ILE A 93 -4.51 -8.02 -2.72
N LYS A 94 -5.74 -7.79 -2.24
CA LYS A 94 -6.68 -8.87 -1.85
C LYS A 94 -6.99 -9.79 -3.02
N ALA A 95 -7.26 -9.24 -4.21
CA ALA A 95 -7.59 -10.03 -5.40
C ALA A 95 -6.40 -10.86 -5.92
N LEU A 96 -5.18 -10.37 -5.73
CA LEU A 96 -3.94 -11.05 -6.17
C LEU A 96 -3.29 -11.90 -5.07
N PHE A 97 -3.84 -11.89 -3.85
CA PHE A 97 -3.27 -12.60 -2.71
C PHE A 97 -2.99 -14.09 -3.00
N PRO A 98 -3.90 -14.87 -3.64
CA PRO A 98 -3.61 -16.25 -3.99
C PRO A 98 -2.42 -16.43 -4.94
N ALA A 99 -2.22 -15.51 -5.89
CA ALA A 99 -1.09 -15.54 -6.81
C ALA A 99 0.21 -15.13 -6.10
N LEU A 100 0.15 -14.11 -5.24
CA LEU A 100 1.28 -13.66 -4.41
C LEU A 100 1.77 -14.76 -3.46
N GLN A 101 0.86 -15.55 -2.88
CA GLN A 101 1.22 -16.68 -2.01
C GLN A 101 2.07 -17.74 -2.73
N LYS A 102 1.82 -17.96 -4.03
CA LYS A 102 2.59 -18.89 -4.87
C LYS A 102 3.94 -18.34 -5.33
N GLY A 103 4.12 -17.01 -5.34
CA GLY A 103 5.38 -16.38 -5.74
C GLY A 103 6.54 -16.70 -4.79
N VAL A 104 7.76 -16.56 -5.29
CA VAL A 104 8.98 -16.81 -4.50
C VAL A 104 9.42 -15.54 -3.76
N ALA A 105 9.43 -14.38 -4.46
CA ALA A 105 9.93 -13.14 -3.86
C ALA A 105 8.93 -12.46 -2.91
N LYS A 106 7.62 -12.61 -3.18
CA LYS A 106 6.49 -12.13 -2.36
C LYS A 106 6.58 -10.65 -1.96
N LYS A 107 6.82 -9.77 -2.93
CA LYS A 107 6.95 -8.32 -2.70
C LYS A 107 5.70 -7.57 -3.13
N VAL A 108 5.22 -6.67 -2.28
CA VAL A 108 4.19 -5.69 -2.63
C VAL A 108 4.81 -4.30 -2.45
N ILE A 109 4.96 -3.57 -3.55
CA ILE A 109 5.57 -2.24 -3.59
C ILE A 109 4.45 -1.23 -3.86
N LYS A 110 4.40 -0.14 -3.10
CA LYS A 110 3.47 0.98 -3.33
C LYS A 110 4.26 2.21 -3.73
N ILE A 111 3.93 2.80 -4.87
CA ILE A 111 4.50 4.08 -5.28
C ILE A 111 3.75 5.17 -4.50
N SER A 112 4.43 5.76 -3.52
CA SER A 112 3.93 6.90 -2.73
C SER A 112 4.62 8.20 -3.17
N SER A 113 4.32 9.31 -2.49
CA SER A 113 4.91 10.62 -2.76
C SER A 113 5.40 11.28 -1.48
N LEU A 114 6.54 11.97 -1.55
CA LEU A 114 7.02 12.84 -0.47
C LEU A 114 6.04 13.96 -0.13
N VAL A 115 5.17 14.37 -1.07
CA VAL A 115 4.09 15.34 -0.80
C VAL A 115 3.09 14.83 0.26
N ALA A 116 2.98 13.50 0.45
CA ALA A 116 2.17 12.94 1.53
C ALA A 116 2.76 13.23 2.92
N VAL A 117 4.03 13.61 2.97
CA VAL A 117 4.75 13.96 4.19
C VAL A 117 4.99 15.46 4.14
N TYR A 118 4.33 16.26 4.98
CA TYR A 118 4.63 17.70 5.12
C TYR A 118 6.01 17.96 5.77
N ALA A 119 6.99 17.07 5.55
CA ALA A 119 8.36 17.12 6.04
C ALA A 119 9.05 18.44 5.72
N ASN A 120 8.80 18.98 4.52
CA ASN A 120 9.38 20.25 4.09
C ASN A 120 8.87 21.46 4.90
N ALA A 121 7.78 21.31 5.65
CA ALA A 121 7.28 22.30 6.61
C ALA A 121 7.72 22.01 8.05
N GLY A 122 8.63 21.07 8.27
CA GLY A 122 9.17 20.69 9.58
C GLY A 122 8.32 19.69 10.37
N PHE A 123 7.19 19.21 9.81
CA PHE A 123 6.35 18.20 10.45
C PHE A 123 6.89 16.79 10.23
N ILE A 124 6.80 15.95 11.26
CA ILE A 124 7.06 14.51 11.16
C ILE A 124 5.74 13.75 11.19
N PHE A 125 5.64 12.66 10.42
CA PHE A 125 4.48 11.79 10.34
C PHE A 125 4.92 10.40 10.75
N ILE A 126 4.38 9.92 11.88
CA ILE A 126 4.77 8.64 12.46
C ILE A 126 3.54 7.73 12.49
N PRO A 127 3.51 6.65 11.70
CA PRO A 127 2.55 5.58 11.93
C PRO A 127 2.86 4.92 13.28
N LEU A 128 1.82 4.68 14.09
CA LEU A 128 1.92 4.09 15.42
C LEU A 128 1.00 2.88 15.55
N ASN A 129 1.55 1.75 15.98
CA ASN A 129 0.82 0.56 16.38
C ASN A 129 0.52 0.67 17.88
N PRO A 130 -0.74 0.84 18.30
CA PRO A 130 -1.08 0.98 19.73
C PRO A 130 -0.91 -0.33 20.51
N GLY A 131 -0.56 -1.44 19.86
CA GLY A 131 -0.61 -2.78 20.42
C GLY A 131 -2.00 -3.40 20.32
N TYR A 132 -2.17 -4.64 20.79
CA TYR A 132 -3.46 -5.31 20.81
C TYR A 132 -4.26 -4.90 22.06
N VAL A 133 -4.77 -3.66 22.04
CA VAL A 133 -5.35 -2.99 23.20
C VAL A 133 -6.79 -3.43 23.46
N LYS A 134 -7.11 -3.70 24.72
CA LYS A 134 -8.45 -4.04 25.18
C LYS A 134 -9.40 -2.85 25.09
N THR A 135 -10.14 -2.77 23.99
CA THR A 135 -11.10 -1.69 23.65
C THR A 135 -12.36 -2.29 23.04
N ASP A 136 -13.38 -1.47 22.72
CA ASP A 136 -14.56 -1.96 21.99
C ASP A 136 -14.21 -2.53 20.61
N MET A 137 -13.13 -2.06 19.98
CA MET A 137 -12.64 -2.57 18.69
C MET A 137 -11.91 -3.92 18.83
N SER A 138 -11.43 -4.25 20.04
CA SER A 138 -10.70 -5.49 20.34
C SER A 138 -10.94 -5.91 21.79
N PRO A 139 -12.13 -6.46 22.12
CA PRO A 139 -12.51 -6.78 23.51
C PRO A 139 -11.59 -7.82 24.19
N GLU A 140 -10.95 -8.66 23.37
CA GLU A 140 -9.99 -9.70 23.72
C GLU A 140 -8.51 -9.24 23.68
N GLY A 141 -8.28 -7.92 23.58
CA GLY A 141 -6.95 -7.34 23.62
C GLY A 141 -6.14 -7.75 24.85
N THR A 142 -4.85 -8.01 24.65
CA THR A 142 -3.91 -8.43 25.70
C THR A 142 -3.22 -7.26 26.39
N GLU A 143 -3.24 -6.06 25.79
CA GLU A 143 -2.68 -4.84 26.37
C GLU A 143 -3.77 -3.93 26.95
N THR A 144 -3.43 -3.21 28.02
CA THR A 144 -4.26 -2.20 28.66
C THR A 144 -4.21 -0.87 27.93
N VAL A 145 -5.31 -0.12 27.99
CA VAL A 145 -5.39 1.24 27.45
C VAL A 145 -4.34 2.16 28.11
N GLU A 146 -4.14 2.03 29.42
CA GLU A 146 -3.21 2.87 30.18
C GLU A 146 -1.76 2.73 29.70
N ASN A 147 -1.26 1.49 29.58
CA ASN A 147 0.09 1.24 29.09
C ASN A 147 0.28 1.66 27.64
N SER A 148 -0.69 1.34 26.77
CA SER A 148 -0.67 1.72 25.36
C SER A 148 -0.57 3.25 25.19
N VAL A 149 -1.42 4.01 25.90
CA VAL A 149 -1.41 5.47 25.85
C VAL A 149 -0.11 6.05 26.38
N LYS A 150 0.41 5.52 27.50
CA LYS A 150 1.68 5.97 28.07
C LYS A 150 2.81 5.81 27.06
N GLY A 151 2.94 4.63 26.46
CA GLY A 151 3.97 4.37 25.45
C GLY A 151 3.81 5.21 24.19
N ILE A 152 2.58 5.34 23.66
CA ILE A 152 2.28 6.23 22.52
C ILE A 152 2.76 7.67 22.80
N LEU A 153 2.50 8.19 24.00
CA LEU A 153 2.93 9.54 24.37
C LEU A 153 4.44 9.64 24.51
N GLU A 154 5.11 8.65 25.08
CA GLU A 154 6.57 8.58 25.15
C GLU A 154 7.18 8.63 23.74
N VAL A 155 6.75 7.76 22.81
CA VAL A 155 7.22 7.78 21.42
C VAL A 155 6.93 9.13 20.75
N THR A 156 5.74 9.69 20.98
CA THR A 156 5.35 10.98 20.39
C THR A 156 6.24 12.13 20.87
N PHE A 157 6.63 12.14 22.15
CA PHE A 157 7.46 13.21 22.71
C PHE A 157 8.95 13.05 22.40
N GLU A 158 9.42 11.82 22.24
CA GLU A 158 10.84 11.53 21.97
C GLU A 158 11.19 11.61 20.48
N ALA A 159 10.23 11.39 19.58
CA ALA A 159 10.52 11.30 18.15
C ALA A 159 11.00 12.61 17.51
N GLY A 160 12.04 12.49 16.69
CA GLY A 160 12.70 13.56 15.96
C GLY A 160 12.47 13.51 14.44
N GLN A 161 13.19 14.34 13.70
CA GLN A 161 13.10 14.41 12.23
C GLN A 161 13.52 13.11 11.55
N GLU A 162 14.46 12.38 12.17
CA GLU A 162 14.96 11.08 11.76
C GLU A 162 13.92 9.95 11.85
N ASP A 163 12.85 10.17 12.63
CA ASP A 163 11.79 9.21 12.87
C ASP A 163 10.62 9.34 11.89
N ASN A 164 10.68 10.33 11.00
CA ASN A 164 9.64 10.60 10.05
C ASN A 164 9.44 9.41 9.08
N GLY A 165 8.22 8.86 9.06
CA GLY A 165 7.86 7.67 8.28
C GLY A 165 8.29 6.34 8.90
N VAL A 166 8.97 6.33 10.05
CA VAL A 166 9.29 5.11 10.79
C VAL A 166 8.02 4.59 11.46
N PHE A 167 7.73 3.30 11.30
CA PHE A 167 6.60 2.67 11.97
C PHE A 167 7.04 2.23 13.37
N TYR A 168 6.39 2.76 14.40
CA TYR A 168 6.65 2.40 15.79
C TYR A 168 5.48 1.65 16.40
N SER A 169 5.78 0.71 17.29
CA SER A 169 4.82 0.21 18.29
C SER A 169 4.79 1.16 19.49
N TYR A 170 3.73 1.06 20.31
CA TYR A 170 3.54 1.88 21.50
C TYR A 170 4.71 1.79 22.48
N ASP A 171 5.44 0.69 22.52
CA ASP A 171 6.61 0.47 23.39
C ASP A 171 7.93 1.02 22.82
N GLY A 172 7.88 1.78 21.71
CA GLY A 172 9.04 2.36 21.04
C GLY A 172 9.80 1.39 20.14
N THR A 173 9.34 0.14 19.99
CA THR A 173 9.93 -0.79 19.03
C THR A 173 9.63 -0.36 17.59
N LYS A 174 10.64 -0.46 16.70
CA LYS A 174 10.46 -0.23 15.27
C LYS A 174 9.80 -1.45 14.62
N GLU A 175 8.65 -1.23 14.04
CA GLU A 175 7.89 -2.21 13.30
C GLU A 175 8.43 -2.33 11.86
N PRO A 176 8.37 -3.53 11.27
CA PRO A 176 8.88 -3.80 9.92
C PRO A 176 8.07 -3.13 8.79
#